data_AF-A0A8S3A2C3-F1
#
_entry.id   AF-A0A8S3A2C3-F1
#
_cell.length_a   1.000
_cell.length_b   1.000
_cell.length_c   1.000
_cell.angle_alpha   90.00
_cell.angle_beta   90.00
_cell.angle_gamma   90.00
#
_symmetry.space_group_name_H-M   'P 1'
#
loop_
_entity.id
_entity.type
_entity.pdbx_description
1 polymer ?
#
loop_
_entity_poly.entity_id
_entity_poly.type
_entity_poly.pdbx_seq_one_letter_code
_entity_poly.pdbx_strand_id
1 'polypeptide(L)'
;YRNRSVLSYHYYCIILSVVPVPGNSTIPIFDRVLCDDVEGPAVFSSVEIDLAQIGGSSFLTEFGGCDESPTCDEQLDWGLDGTDEFLQSWAYWGNYFDHEPTIKRLSRVYARAIAGKPLSMQYIASQRSFYLSYYVDPTIKQPTEIYVSPLQYPAQSFNVTVNRALKWTMDPSNANIILVQPNEQFVKSKYQAVIGVVEVHPTM
;
A
#
# COMPACT_ATOMS: atom_id res chain seq x y z
N TYR A 1 2.56 26.18 8.89
CA TYR A 1 3.66 25.51 8.16
C TYR A 1 3.79 24.06 8.61
N ARG A 2 4.01 23.79 9.91
CA ARG A 2 4.15 22.42 10.47
C ARG A 2 3.02 21.41 10.22
N ASN A 3 1.82 21.83 9.80
CA ASN A 3 0.68 20.93 9.52
C ASN A 3 0.35 20.76 8.04
N ARG A 4 1.21 21.28 7.14
CA ARG A 4 1.07 21.15 5.67
C ARG A 4 2.43 20.89 5.00
N SER A 5 3.39 20.39 5.77
CA SER A 5 4.69 19.94 5.28
C SER A 5 4.69 18.42 5.22
N VAL A 6 5.43 17.88 4.26
CA VAL A 6 5.60 16.44 4.06
C VAL A 6 7.09 16.13 4.09
N LEU A 7 7.49 15.19 4.95
CA LEU A 7 8.84 14.63 4.98
C LEU A 7 9.02 13.74 3.75
N SER A 8 9.90 14.17 2.86
CA SER A 8 10.34 13.40 1.69
C SER A 8 11.55 12.56 2.10
N TYR A 9 11.52 11.27 1.83
CA TYR A 9 12.65 10.39 2.13
C TYR A 9 12.73 9.26 1.11
N HIS A 10 13.91 8.64 0.99
CA HIS A 10 14.19 7.55 0.06
C HIS A 10 14.56 6.30 0.85
N TYR A 11 14.36 5.13 0.25
CA TYR A 11 14.85 3.88 0.79
C TYR A 11 15.52 3.04 -0.31
N TYR A 12 16.77 2.69 -0.06
CA TYR A 12 17.54 1.72 -0.83
C TYR A 12 18.35 0.92 0.17
N CYS A 13 18.37 -0.41 0.06
CA CYS A 13 19.18 -1.20 0.97
C CYS A 13 20.68 -0.89 0.77
N ILE A 14 21.33 -0.38 1.82
CA ILE A 14 22.71 0.10 1.78
C ILE A 14 23.67 -1.02 1.41
N ILE A 15 23.48 -2.24 1.95
CA ILE A 15 24.41 -3.33 1.67
C ILE A 15 24.43 -3.69 0.18
N LEU A 16 23.29 -3.62 -0.49
CA LEU A 16 23.20 -3.87 -1.95
C LEU A 16 23.83 -2.74 -2.77
N SER A 17 23.92 -1.53 -2.20
CA SER A 17 24.62 -0.40 -2.81
C SER A 17 26.15 -0.50 -2.67
N VAL A 18 26.64 -1.22 -1.65
CA VAL A 18 28.07 -1.36 -1.34
C VAL A 18 28.66 -2.69 -1.86
N VAL A 19 27.86 -3.75 -1.85
CA VAL A 19 28.20 -5.09 -2.31
C VAL A 19 27.21 -5.48 -3.40
N PRO A 20 27.53 -5.23 -4.68
CA PRO A 20 26.62 -5.53 -5.77
C PRO A 20 26.39 -7.04 -5.87
N VAL A 21 25.15 -7.47 -5.68
CA VAL A 21 24.73 -8.83 -6.01
C VAL A 21 24.56 -8.91 -7.53
N PRO A 22 25.13 -9.91 -8.22
CA PRO A 22 24.88 -10.08 -9.65
C PRO A 22 23.38 -10.18 -9.93
N GLY A 23 22.88 -9.40 -10.89
CA GLY A 23 21.45 -9.35 -11.22
C GLY A 23 20.84 -10.68 -11.69
N ASN A 24 21.61 -11.74 -11.93
CA ASN A 24 21.06 -13.07 -12.21
C ASN A 24 20.93 -13.96 -10.96
N SER A 25 21.26 -13.43 -9.78
CA SER A 25 21.28 -14.15 -8.50
C SER A 25 20.22 -13.62 -7.55
N THR A 26 19.85 -14.41 -6.55
CA THR A 26 19.05 -13.98 -5.40
C THR A 26 19.95 -13.32 -4.36
N ILE A 27 19.38 -12.48 -3.50
CA ILE A 27 20.14 -11.84 -2.43
C ILE A 27 20.63 -12.91 -1.44
N PRO A 28 21.93 -12.91 -1.07
CA PRO A 28 22.44 -13.81 -0.03
C PRO A 28 21.65 -13.65 1.27
N ILE A 29 21.40 -14.75 1.98
CA ILE A 29 20.49 -14.77 3.12
C ILE A 29 20.84 -13.75 4.22
N PHE A 30 22.14 -13.52 4.48
CA PHE A 30 22.57 -12.57 5.50
C PHE A 30 22.33 -11.11 5.07
N ASP A 31 22.59 -10.80 3.80
CA ASP A 31 22.35 -9.48 3.24
C ASP A 31 20.84 -9.20 3.20
N ARG A 32 20.04 -10.22 2.87
CA ARG A 32 18.58 -10.14 2.90
C ARG A 32 18.05 -9.87 4.30
N VAL A 33 18.51 -10.60 5.32
CA VAL A 33 18.11 -10.34 6.72
C VAL A 33 18.50 -8.92 7.14
N LEU A 34 19.68 -8.44 6.73
CA LEU A 34 20.08 -7.07 7.03
C LEU A 34 19.16 -6.03 6.35
N CYS A 35 18.80 -6.23 5.08
CA CYS A 35 17.86 -5.35 4.38
C CYS A 35 16.45 -5.42 4.98
N ASP A 36 15.89 -6.62 5.04
CA ASP A 36 14.47 -6.87 5.21
C ASP A 36 14.06 -6.81 6.70
N ASP A 37 14.93 -7.25 7.61
CA ASP A 37 14.60 -7.39 9.04
C ASP A 37 15.27 -6.32 9.92
N VAL A 38 16.23 -5.55 9.39
CA VAL A 38 16.98 -4.55 10.16
C VAL A 38 16.89 -3.16 9.55
N GLU A 39 17.48 -2.95 8.37
CA GLU A 39 17.63 -1.62 7.77
C GLU A 39 16.29 -1.02 7.37
N GLY A 40 15.52 -1.77 6.60
CA GLY A 40 14.21 -1.36 6.11
C GLY A 40 13.24 -0.96 7.23
N PRO A 41 12.94 -1.86 8.20
CA PRO A 41 12.06 -1.52 9.33
C PRO A 41 12.59 -0.36 10.17
N ALA A 42 13.92 -0.24 10.33
CA ALA A 42 14.54 0.87 11.06
C ALA A 42 14.33 2.21 10.33
N VAL A 43 14.39 2.25 9.00
CA VAL A 43 14.11 3.46 8.21
C VAL A 43 12.66 3.89 8.39
N PHE A 44 11.69 2.99 8.20
CA PHE A 44 10.27 3.32 8.40
C PHE A 44 9.96 3.77 9.83
N SER A 45 10.51 3.08 10.83
CA SER A 45 10.35 3.46 12.24
C SER A 45 10.97 4.83 12.55
N SER A 46 12.12 5.15 11.94
CA SER A 46 12.77 6.45 12.12
C SER A 46 11.92 7.59 11.54
N VAL A 47 11.25 7.35 10.40
CA VAL A 47 10.30 8.31 9.82
C VAL A 47 9.13 8.57 10.77
N GLU A 48 8.57 7.55 11.42
CA GLU A 48 7.51 7.76 12.42
C GLU A 48 7.99 8.60 13.62
N ILE A 49 9.21 8.34 14.10
CA ILE A 49 9.84 9.11 15.18
C ILE A 49 10.03 10.57 14.77
N ASP A 50 10.50 10.82 13.55
CA ASP A 50 10.68 12.17 13.01
C ASP A 50 9.35 12.89 12.89
N LEU A 51 8.32 12.23 12.37
CA LEU A 51 6.97 12.80 12.27
C LEU A 51 6.38 13.17 13.63
N ALA A 52 6.66 12.39 14.67
CA ALA A 52 6.23 12.71 16.03
C ALA A 52 6.88 14.02 16.56
N GLN A 53 8.08 14.37 16.08
CA GLN A 53 8.79 15.58 16.48
C GLN A 53 8.43 16.79 15.62
N ILE A 54 8.38 16.61 14.29
CA ILE A 54 8.25 17.72 13.33
C ILE A 54 6.80 18.01 12.95
N GLY A 55 5.91 17.03 13.10
CA GLY A 55 4.52 17.07 12.63
C GLY A 55 4.39 16.98 11.10
N GLY A 56 3.17 16.83 10.61
CA GLY A 56 2.90 16.69 9.17
C GLY A 56 2.74 15.23 8.76
N SER A 57 3.17 14.89 7.55
CA SER A 57 3.09 13.54 6.96
C SER A 57 4.42 13.18 6.31
N SER A 58 4.59 11.95 5.85
CA SER A 58 5.74 11.49 5.07
C SER A 58 5.34 10.99 3.68
N PHE A 59 6.30 10.98 2.75
CA PHE A 59 6.17 10.38 1.42
C PHE A 59 7.50 9.75 1.01
N LEU A 60 7.49 8.45 0.69
CA LEU A 60 8.64 7.72 0.19
C LEU A 60 8.86 8.09 -1.29
N THR A 61 9.69 9.09 -1.57
CA THR A 61 9.81 9.64 -2.93
C THR A 61 10.65 8.80 -3.86
N GLU A 62 11.46 7.88 -3.33
CA GLU A 62 12.25 6.97 -4.15
C GLU A 62 12.49 5.63 -3.42
N PHE A 63 12.29 4.54 -4.17
CA PHE A 63 12.70 3.17 -3.85
C PHE A 63 12.66 2.35 -5.15
N GLY A 64 13.22 1.14 -5.13
CA GLY A 64 13.35 0.30 -6.33
C GLY A 64 14.54 0.73 -7.18
N GLY A 65 14.34 1.05 -8.47
CA GLY A 65 15.40 1.62 -9.29
C GLY A 65 16.50 0.64 -9.72
N CYS A 66 16.16 -0.63 -9.86
CA CYS A 66 17.08 -1.69 -10.21
C CYS A 66 16.73 -2.34 -11.57
N ASP A 67 17.74 -2.92 -12.21
CA ASP A 67 17.58 -3.65 -13.49
C ASP A 67 16.80 -4.96 -13.28
N GLU A 68 16.17 -5.47 -14.35
CA GLU A 68 15.41 -6.73 -14.34
C GLU A 68 16.26 -7.90 -13.83
N SER A 69 16.02 -8.28 -12.58
CA SER A 69 16.80 -9.27 -11.85
C SER A 69 15.96 -9.89 -10.74
N PRO A 70 16.16 -11.18 -10.40
CA PRO A 70 15.56 -11.76 -9.20
C PRO A 70 15.82 -10.94 -7.93
N THR A 71 17.03 -10.40 -7.78
CA THR A 71 17.38 -9.49 -6.68
C THR A 71 16.50 -8.23 -6.65
N CYS A 72 16.27 -7.60 -7.81
CA CYS A 72 15.42 -6.42 -7.89
C CYS A 72 13.96 -6.74 -7.58
N ASP A 73 13.44 -7.84 -8.12
CA ASP A 73 12.08 -8.30 -7.87
C ASP A 73 11.85 -8.53 -6.37
N GLU A 74 12.79 -9.18 -5.68
CA GLU A 74 12.72 -9.42 -4.23
C GLU A 74 12.70 -8.11 -3.42
N GLN A 75 13.56 -7.14 -3.76
CA GLN A 75 13.59 -5.84 -3.08
C GLN A 75 12.36 -5.00 -3.35
N LEU A 76 11.84 -5.04 -4.59
CA LEU A 76 10.63 -4.33 -4.96
C LEU A 76 9.42 -4.90 -4.22
N ASP A 77 9.28 -6.23 -4.19
CA ASP A 77 8.17 -6.89 -3.49
C ASP A 77 8.23 -6.61 -1.98
N TRP A 78 9.40 -6.72 -1.35
CA TRP A 78 9.59 -6.35 0.06
C TRP A 78 9.26 -4.88 0.32
N GLY A 79 9.76 -3.96 -0.52
CA GLY A 79 9.55 -2.53 -0.36
C GLY A 79 8.07 -2.16 -0.46
N LEU A 80 7.35 -2.74 -1.43
CA LEU A 80 5.91 -2.54 -1.58
C LEU A 80 5.13 -3.06 -0.37
N ASP A 81 5.48 -4.23 0.15
CA ASP A 81 4.83 -4.80 1.33
C ASP A 81 5.12 -3.98 2.60
N GLY A 82 6.35 -3.48 2.76
CA GLY A 82 6.70 -2.55 3.83
C GLY A 82 5.93 -1.23 3.73
N THR A 83 5.75 -0.67 2.54
CA THR A 83 4.93 0.55 2.40
C THR A 83 3.47 0.35 2.78
N ASP A 84 2.91 -0.83 2.51
CA ASP A 84 1.55 -1.19 2.94
C ASP A 84 1.47 -1.30 4.47
N GLU A 85 2.44 -1.99 5.10
CA GLU A 85 2.52 -2.17 6.56
C GLU A 85 2.56 -0.84 7.31
N PHE A 86 3.38 0.11 6.85
CA PHE A 86 3.55 1.44 7.45
C PHE A 86 2.55 2.49 6.93
N LEU A 87 1.55 2.08 6.12
CA LEU A 87 0.56 2.98 5.51
C LEU A 87 1.20 4.15 4.75
N GLN A 88 2.33 3.88 4.10
CA GLN A 88 3.19 4.87 3.48
C GLN A 88 2.92 4.99 1.98
N SER A 89 2.65 6.21 1.52
CA SER A 89 2.62 6.49 0.07
C SER A 89 4.02 6.58 -0.51
N TRP A 90 4.17 6.23 -1.80
CA TRP A 90 5.46 6.11 -2.46
C TRP A 90 5.47 6.59 -3.91
N ALA A 91 6.67 6.83 -4.44
CA ALA A 91 6.97 6.96 -5.85
C ALA A 91 8.15 6.04 -6.21
N TYR A 92 7.95 5.20 -7.23
CA TYR A 92 8.98 4.29 -7.73
C TYR A 92 10.05 5.07 -8.50
N TRP A 93 11.32 4.74 -8.26
CA TRP A 93 12.43 5.28 -9.03
C TRP A 93 12.74 4.39 -10.22
N GLY A 94 12.80 4.95 -11.44
CA GLY A 94 13.26 4.24 -12.64
C GLY A 94 12.34 4.38 -13.85
N ASN A 95 12.85 3.98 -15.02
CA ASN A 95 12.02 3.83 -16.21
C ASN A 95 11.34 2.45 -16.17
N TYR A 96 10.01 2.42 -16.28
CA TYR A 96 9.24 1.18 -16.25
C TYR A 96 8.30 1.04 -17.46
N PHE A 97 8.32 1.99 -18.42
CA PHE A 97 7.35 2.03 -19.51
C PHE A 97 7.39 0.82 -20.45
N ASP A 98 8.54 0.14 -20.54
CA ASP A 98 8.72 -1.07 -21.37
C ASP A 98 8.91 -2.35 -20.53
N HIS A 99 8.67 -2.28 -19.21
CA HIS A 99 9.02 -3.33 -18.25
C HIS A 99 7.77 -3.97 -17.63
N GLU A 100 7.13 -4.88 -18.38
CA GLU A 100 5.90 -5.58 -17.98
C GLU A 100 5.93 -6.20 -16.57
N PRO A 101 7.00 -6.92 -16.13
CA PRO A 101 7.06 -7.48 -14.79
C PRO A 101 7.00 -6.42 -13.68
N THR A 102 7.68 -5.29 -13.88
CA THR A 102 7.70 -4.15 -12.95
C THR A 102 6.35 -3.45 -12.94
N ILE A 103 5.76 -3.18 -14.12
CA ILE A 103 4.42 -2.60 -14.24
C ILE A 103 3.41 -3.45 -13.46
N LYS A 104 3.46 -4.78 -13.62
CA LYS A 104 2.54 -5.68 -12.93
C LYS A 104 2.70 -5.61 -11.41
N ARG A 105 3.92 -5.56 -10.88
CA ARG A 105 4.17 -5.44 -9.42
C ARG A 105 3.68 -4.11 -8.84
N LEU A 106 3.97 -3.00 -9.54
CA LEU A 106 3.56 -1.66 -9.15
C LEU A 106 2.02 -1.47 -9.27
N SER A 107 1.38 -2.23 -10.16
CA SER A 107 -0.06 -2.16 -10.40
C SER A 107 -0.86 -2.94 -9.35
N ARG A 108 -0.99 -2.35 -8.16
CA ARG A 108 -1.65 -2.93 -6.97
C ARG A 108 -3.10 -2.44 -6.81
N VAL A 109 -3.84 -3.13 -5.94
CA VAL A 109 -5.09 -2.59 -5.36
C VAL A 109 -4.71 -1.72 -4.16
N TYR A 110 -5.28 -0.53 -4.04
CA TYR A 110 -5.01 0.34 -2.89
C TYR A 110 -6.17 1.32 -2.64
N ALA A 111 -6.27 1.78 -1.39
CA ALA A 111 -7.22 2.83 -1.03
C ALA A 111 -6.64 4.22 -1.41
N ARG A 112 -7.26 4.89 -2.38
CA ARG A 112 -6.87 6.24 -2.83
C ARG A 112 -7.27 7.32 -1.83
N ALA A 113 -8.40 7.10 -1.15
CA ALA A 113 -8.94 7.97 -0.12
C ALA A 113 -9.74 7.13 0.87
N ILE A 114 -9.65 7.44 2.16
CA ILE A 114 -10.33 6.69 3.24
C ILE A 114 -11.20 7.66 4.04
N ALA A 115 -12.50 7.35 4.16
CA ALA A 115 -13.46 8.09 4.96
C ALA A 115 -13.34 7.73 6.46
N GLY A 116 -12.16 8.01 7.01
CA GLY A 116 -11.84 7.69 8.40
C GLY A 116 -10.33 7.64 8.66
N LYS A 117 -9.95 7.01 9.78
CA LYS A 117 -8.54 6.83 10.14
C LYS A 117 -8.09 5.41 9.75
N PRO A 118 -7.13 5.23 8.82
CA PRO A 118 -6.62 3.91 8.47
C PRO A 118 -5.98 3.22 9.68
N LEU A 119 -6.16 1.91 9.74
CA LEU A 119 -5.58 1.03 10.75
C LEU A 119 -4.59 0.06 10.11
N SER A 120 -4.97 -0.53 8.97
CA SER A 120 -4.10 -1.38 8.17
C SER A 120 -4.55 -1.37 6.71
N MET A 121 -3.60 -1.55 5.80
CA MET A 121 -3.82 -1.75 4.37
C MET A 121 -2.79 -2.76 3.88
N GLN A 122 -3.21 -3.73 3.07
CA GLN A 122 -2.28 -4.71 2.51
C GLN A 122 -2.80 -5.25 1.19
N TYR A 123 -1.94 -5.28 0.18
CA TYR A 123 -2.16 -6.05 -1.04
C TYR A 123 -1.22 -7.25 -1.11
N ILE A 124 -1.77 -8.46 -0.99
CA ILE A 124 -1.02 -9.69 -1.12
C ILE A 124 -0.99 -10.08 -2.61
N ALA A 125 0.08 -9.71 -3.31
CA ALA A 125 0.22 -9.89 -4.76
C ALA A 125 0.10 -11.35 -5.20
N SER A 126 0.69 -12.28 -4.45
CA SER A 126 0.63 -13.73 -4.72
C SER A 126 -0.79 -14.31 -4.69
N GLN A 127 -1.68 -13.72 -3.88
CA GLN A 127 -3.08 -14.11 -3.74
C GLN A 127 -4.02 -13.22 -4.55
N ARG A 128 -3.49 -12.13 -5.15
CA ARG A 128 -4.27 -11.01 -5.67
C ARG A 128 -5.39 -10.64 -4.70
N SER A 129 -5.05 -10.43 -3.43
CA SER A 129 -6.03 -10.16 -2.37
C SER A 129 -5.68 -8.87 -1.65
N PHE A 130 -6.67 -8.02 -1.46
CA PHE A 130 -6.53 -6.74 -0.79
C PHE A 130 -7.33 -6.71 0.50
N TYR A 131 -6.74 -6.15 1.54
CA TYR A 131 -7.36 -5.99 2.85
C TYR A 131 -7.20 -4.54 3.32
N LEU A 132 -8.28 -3.96 3.82
CA LEU A 132 -8.28 -2.62 4.40
C LEU A 132 -9.10 -2.63 5.70
N SER A 133 -8.53 -2.06 6.75
CA SER A 133 -9.27 -1.76 7.98
C SER A 133 -9.06 -0.30 8.41
N TYR A 134 -10.12 0.32 8.92
CA TYR A 134 -10.08 1.72 9.34
C TYR A 134 -11.17 2.03 10.36
N TYR A 135 -10.93 3.03 11.21
CA TYR A 135 -11.99 3.63 12.01
C TYR A 135 -12.89 4.47 11.10
N VAL A 136 -14.17 4.11 11.03
CA VAL A 136 -15.16 4.81 10.20
C VAL A 136 -15.46 6.18 10.80
N ASP A 137 -15.35 7.23 9.99
CA ASP A 137 -15.78 8.58 10.36
C ASP A 137 -17.08 8.95 9.62
N PRO A 138 -18.26 8.89 10.27
CA PRO A 138 -19.54 9.18 9.63
C PRO A 138 -19.75 10.68 9.34
N THR A 139 -18.85 11.55 9.80
CA THR A 139 -18.89 12.98 9.47
C THR A 139 -18.40 13.25 8.05
N ILE A 140 -17.53 12.38 7.51
CA ILE A 140 -17.07 12.43 6.12
C ILE A 140 -18.19 11.94 5.20
N LYS A 141 -18.50 12.71 4.15
CA LYS A 141 -19.63 12.42 3.23
C LYS A 141 -19.19 11.75 1.94
N GLN A 142 -17.93 11.92 1.58
CA GLN A 142 -17.29 11.25 0.46
C GLN A 142 -17.04 9.78 0.83
N PRO A 143 -17.17 8.85 -0.12
CA PRO A 143 -16.85 7.45 0.12
C PRO A 143 -15.34 7.26 0.32
N THR A 144 -14.97 6.15 0.95
CA THR A 144 -13.65 5.55 0.76
C THR A 144 -13.56 5.08 -0.70
N GLU A 145 -12.49 5.46 -1.40
CA GLU A 145 -12.22 5.06 -2.79
C GLU A 145 -11.11 4.02 -2.82
N ILE A 146 -11.40 2.85 -3.39
CA ILE A 146 -10.41 1.78 -3.59
C ILE A 146 -10.22 1.59 -5.09
N TYR A 147 -8.98 1.74 -5.55
CA TYR A 147 -8.60 1.43 -6.92
C TYR A 147 -8.30 -0.04 -7.07
N VAL A 148 -8.87 -0.65 -8.11
CA VAL A 148 -8.64 -2.03 -8.51
C VAL A 148 -7.93 -2.05 -9.86
N SER A 149 -6.72 -2.60 -9.87
CA SER A 149 -5.93 -2.67 -11.10
C SER A 149 -6.55 -3.64 -12.12
N PRO A 150 -6.85 -3.21 -13.36
CA PRO A 150 -7.34 -4.10 -14.42
C PRO A 150 -6.27 -5.10 -14.87
N LEU A 151 -4.97 -4.86 -14.58
CA LEU A 151 -3.90 -5.83 -14.83
C LEU A 151 -3.95 -7.00 -13.84
N GLN A 152 -4.46 -6.77 -12.63
CA GLN A 152 -4.61 -7.82 -11.61
C GLN A 152 -5.96 -8.54 -11.73
N TYR A 153 -7.00 -7.81 -12.14
CA TYR A 153 -8.36 -8.31 -12.30
C TYR A 153 -8.91 -7.97 -13.68
N PRO A 154 -8.45 -8.66 -14.73
CA PRO A 154 -8.99 -8.48 -16.07
C PRO A 154 -10.49 -8.77 -16.06
N ALA A 155 -11.25 -7.98 -16.83
CA ALA A 155 -12.71 -8.08 -16.93
C ALA A 155 -13.45 -8.03 -15.58
N GLN A 156 -12.90 -7.31 -14.58
CA GLN A 156 -13.49 -7.19 -13.24
C GLN A 156 -13.67 -8.55 -12.53
N SER A 157 -12.70 -9.45 -12.69
CA SER A 157 -12.67 -10.79 -12.08
C SER A 157 -12.39 -10.76 -10.56
N PHE A 158 -13.17 -9.99 -9.81
CA PHE A 158 -13.05 -9.86 -8.35
C PHE A 158 -14.39 -9.89 -7.63
N ASN A 159 -14.35 -10.23 -6.35
CA ASN A 159 -15.42 -10.10 -5.38
C ASN A 159 -15.01 -9.10 -4.30
N VAL A 160 -15.98 -8.34 -3.79
CA VAL A 160 -15.79 -7.39 -2.68
C VAL A 160 -16.62 -7.83 -1.49
N THR A 161 -15.95 -8.03 -0.35
CA THR A 161 -16.59 -8.33 0.92
C THR A 161 -16.40 -7.13 1.85
N VAL A 162 -17.46 -6.75 2.56
CA VAL A 162 -17.39 -5.74 3.62
C VAL A 162 -18.10 -6.23 4.87
N ASN A 163 -17.63 -5.78 6.04
CA ASN A 163 -18.35 -6.07 7.28
C ASN A 163 -19.66 -5.26 7.39
N ARG A 164 -20.46 -5.54 8.43
CA ARG A 164 -21.79 -4.92 8.62
C ARG A 164 -21.77 -3.40 8.79
N ALA A 165 -20.61 -2.83 9.13
CA ALA A 165 -20.44 -1.40 9.31
C ALA A 165 -20.43 -0.63 7.99
N LEU A 166 -20.27 -1.31 6.87
CA LEU A 166 -20.03 -0.72 5.56
C LEU A 166 -21.03 -1.23 4.52
N LYS A 167 -21.12 -0.48 3.43
CA LYS A 167 -21.73 -0.88 2.16
C LYS A 167 -20.77 -0.48 1.04
N TRP A 168 -20.84 -1.16 -0.09
CA TRP A 168 -20.01 -0.84 -1.25
C TRP A 168 -20.82 -0.82 -2.54
N THR A 169 -20.33 -0.06 -3.51
CA THR A 169 -20.81 -0.03 -4.89
C THR A 169 -19.62 0.19 -5.82
N MET A 170 -19.78 -0.07 -7.12
CA MET A 170 -18.84 0.41 -8.12
C MET A 170 -19.08 1.89 -8.42
N ASP A 171 -18.02 2.63 -8.74
CA ASP A 171 -18.16 3.98 -9.29
C ASP A 171 -18.82 3.91 -10.69
N PRO A 172 -19.94 4.63 -10.92
CA PRO A 172 -20.64 4.61 -12.20
C PRO A 172 -19.83 5.21 -13.36
N SER A 173 -18.82 6.03 -13.07
CA SER A 173 -17.95 6.69 -14.04
C SER A 173 -16.63 5.95 -14.28
N ASN A 174 -16.24 5.06 -13.36
CA ASN A 174 -14.99 4.34 -13.44
C ASN A 174 -15.10 2.90 -12.90
N ALA A 175 -15.11 1.95 -13.82
CA ALA A 175 -15.17 0.51 -13.56
C ALA A 175 -14.04 -0.06 -12.71
N ASN A 176 -12.98 0.70 -12.44
CA ASN A 176 -11.82 0.30 -11.64
C ASN A 176 -11.82 0.92 -10.24
N ILE A 177 -12.91 1.60 -9.84
CA ILE A 177 -13.04 2.22 -8.52
C ILE A 177 -14.21 1.59 -7.77
N ILE A 178 -13.91 1.08 -6.57
CA ILE A 178 -14.90 0.67 -5.58
C ILE A 178 -15.14 1.86 -4.64
N LEU A 179 -16.40 2.18 -4.41
CA LEU A 179 -16.84 3.18 -3.45
C LEU A 179 -17.38 2.47 -2.20
N VAL A 180 -16.82 2.78 -1.04
CA VAL A 180 -17.21 2.19 0.23
C VAL A 180 -17.75 3.29 1.16
N GLN A 181 -18.94 3.06 1.72
CA GLN A 181 -19.63 4.02 2.57
C GLN A 181 -20.06 3.40 3.91
N PRO A 182 -20.21 4.21 4.96
CA PRO A 182 -20.78 3.75 6.22
C PRO A 182 -22.21 3.21 6.02
N ASN A 183 -22.49 2.05 6.62
CA ASN A 183 -23.86 1.62 6.84
C ASN A 183 -24.45 2.44 8.00
N GLU A 184 -25.06 3.58 7.67
CA GLU A 184 -25.51 4.55 8.68
C GLU A 184 -26.40 3.96 9.78
N GLN A 185 -27.29 3.03 9.42
CA GLN A 185 -28.16 2.36 10.39
C GLN A 185 -27.35 1.60 11.45
N PHE A 186 -26.30 0.90 11.01
CA PHE A 186 -25.41 0.19 11.91
C PHE A 186 -24.55 1.16 12.72
N VAL A 187 -23.90 2.12 12.05
CA VAL A 187 -22.93 3.03 12.69
C VAL A 187 -23.61 3.92 13.73
N LYS A 188 -24.78 4.50 13.43
CA LYS A 188 -25.53 5.37 14.37
C LYS A 188 -26.03 4.60 15.61
N SER A 189 -26.18 3.28 15.52
CA SER A 189 -26.61 2.44 16.66
C SER A 189 -25.50 2.16 17.68
N LYS A 190 -24.26 2.56 17.39
CA LYS A 190 -23.09 2.29 18.23
C LYS A 190 -22.66 3.55 18.98
N TYR A 191 -22.33 3.37 20.25
CA TYR A 191 -21.77 4.41 21.12
C TYR A 191 -20.24 4.46 21.10
N GLN A 192 -19.59 3.52 20.40
CA GLN A 192 -18.14 3.36 20.34
C GLN A 192 -17.65 3.50 18.90
N ALA A 193 -16.36 3.76 18.74
CA ALA A 193 -15.69 3.76 17.43
C ALA A 193 -15.95 2.45 16.68
N VAL A 194 -16.32 2.55 15.41
CA VAL A 194 -16.66 1.41 14.56
C VAL A 194 -15.52 1.16 13.58
N ILE A 195 -15.05 -0.07 13.51
CA ILE A 195 -14.05 -0.50 12.52
C ILE A 195 -14.77 -1.01 11.28
N GLY A 196 -14.44 -0.42 10.14
CA GLY A 196 -14.81 -0.89 8.82
C GLY A 196 -13.73 -1.85 8.32
N VAL A 197 -14.16 -2.94 7.68
CA VAL A 197 -13.27 -3.91 7.03
C VAL A 197 -13.74 -4.13 5.61
N VAL A 198 -12.80 -4.04 4.66
CA VAL A 198 -13.02 -4.27 3.22
C VAL A 198 -12.01 -5.28 2.73
N GLU A 199 -12.47 -6.24 1.95
CA GLU A 199 -11.65 -7.26 1.33
C GLU A 199 -11.99 -7.34 -0.16
N VAL A 200 -10.97 -7.45 -1.01
CA VAL A 200 -11.12 -7.68 -2.46
C VAL A 200 -10.33 -8.93 -2.84
N HIS A 201 -11.01 -9.88 -3.45
CA HIS A 201 -10.44 -11.20 -3.82
C HIS A 201 -10.73 -11.53 -5.27
N PRO A 202 -9.94 -12.38 -5.93
CA PRO A 202 -10.28 -12.84 -7.27
C PRO A 202 -11.58 -13.66 -7.24
N THR A 203 -12.34 -13.62 -8.33
CA THR A 203 -13.42 -14.60 -8.55
C THR A 203 -12.80 -15.99 -8.71
N MET A 204 -13.42 -17.01 -8.09
CA MET A 204 -13.05 -18.42 -8.27
C MET A 204 -13.25 -18.88 -9.72
#